data_AF-A0A916A6T8-F1
#
_entry.id   AF-A0A916A6T8-F1
#
_cell.length_a   1.000
_cell.length_b   1.000
_cell.length_c   1.000
_cell.angle_alpha   90.00
_cell.angle_beta   90.00
_cell.angle_gamma   90.00
#
_symmetry.space_group_name_H-M   'P 1'
#
loop_
_entity.id
_entity.type
_entity.pdbx_description
1 polymer ?
#
loop_
_entity_poly.entity_id
_entity_poly.type
_entity_poly.pdbx_seq_one_letter_code
_entity_poly.pdbx_strand_id
1 'polypeptide(L)'
;MNKSIRRPGARCMRAAVALVAASCSLAAQADPNLVNNGDFADGTLSGWSTYTTVNGDLIASVSPFDTAGSGTSNAATLVGGQTVADFFGPFGGGGLSQSFTASGGNLQISADVATQYTGSFSNSAALFELLVDGVVLDSFDAAAAGNIASGEVRRDTLGAVTSLAAGSHVLRIQVTRGFRTHASLFNYVDNVVVTAAVASPVPEPSSLVLAGLGVAALVARTRGRR
;
A
#
# COMPACT_ATOMS: atom_id res chain seq x y z
N MET A 1 19.65 39.95 83.57
CA MET A 1 20.60 39.82 82.44
C MET A 1 20.56 38.38 81.95
N ASN A 2 19.94 38.10 80.81
CA ASN A 2 20.56 37.23 79.80
C ASN A 2 19.88 37.40 78.45
N LYS A 3 20.71 37.66 77.44
CA LYS A 3 20.35 38.20 76.12
C LYS A 3 19.89 37.08 75.19
N SER A 4 18.78 37.35 74.53
CA SER A 4 18.30 36.73 73.28
C SER A 4 19.42 36.51 72.25
N ILE A 5 19.48 35.30 71.67
CA ILE A 5 20.04 35.05 70.34
C ILE A 5 19.09 34.09 69.61
N ARG A 6 18.16 34.64 68.82
CA ARG A 6 17.45 33.89 67.78
C ARG A 6 18.30 33.92 66.50
N ARG A 7 18.62 32.75 65.93
CA ARG A 7 19.16 32.65 64.56
C ARG A 7 18.08 32.10 63.63
N PRO A 8 17.73 32.80 62.53
CA PRO A 8 16.88 32.27 61.49
C PRO A 8 17.73 31.41 60.54
N GLY A 9 17.62 30.09 60.63
CA GLY A 9 18.21 29.17 59.67
C GLY A 9 17.37 29.13 58.40
N ALA A 10 17.92 29.68 57.32
CA ALA A 10 17.30 29.81 56.01
C ALA A 10 16.71 28.50 55.48
N ARG A 11 15.45 28.59 55.04
CA ARG A 11 14.75 27.56 54.27
C ARG A 11 15.47 27.43 52.91
N CYS A 12 16.30 26.40 52.75
CA CYS A 12 16.80 25.97 51.45
C CYS A 12 15.65 25.36 50.65
N MET A 13 14.97 26.22 49.88
CA MET A 13 13.99 25.87 48.86
C MET A 13 14.72 25.13 47.74
N ARG A 14 14.78 23.79 47.83
CA ARG A 14 15.22 22.93 46.73
C ARG A 14 14.06 22.86 45.72
N ALA A 15 14.09 23.76 44.72
CA ALA A 15 13.21 23.70 43.57
C ALA A 15 13.60 22.47 42.72
N ALA A 16 12.89 21.37 42.93
CA ALA A 16 12.96 20.20 42.06
C ALA A 16 12.21 20.54 40.75
N VAL A 17 12.95 20.94 39.72
CA VAL A 17 12.41 20.98 38.35
C VAL A 17 12.61 19.60 37.74
N ALA A 18 11.67 18.69 38.05
CA ALA A 18 11.54 17.42 37.36
C ALA A 18 10.78 17.69 36.04
N LEU A 19 11.53 18.02 34.98
CA LEU A 19 10.97 18.09 33.63
C LEU A 19 10.79 16.65 33.13
N VAL A 20 9.63 16.06 33.43
CA VAL A 20 9.20 14.79 32.85
C VAL A 20 8.93 15.04 31.36
N ALA A 21 9.93 14.79 30.52
CA ALA A 21 9.75 14.68 29.09
C ALA A 21 8.98 13.39 28.80
N ALA A 22 7.65 13.46 28.93
CA ALA A 22 6.76 12.46 28.37
C ALA A 22 6.80 12.59 26.85
N SER A 23 7.78 11.93 26.22
CA SER A 23 7.75 11.65 24.80
C SER A 23 6.61 10.66 24.56
N CYS A 24 5.40 11.19 24.36
CA CYS A 24 4.29 10.44 23.78
C CYS A 24 4.71 10.02 22.38
N SER A 25 5.28 8.83 22.26
CA SER A 25 5.38 8.13 20.99
C SER A 25 3.96 7.82 20.54
N LEU A 26 3.38 8.70 19.73
CA LEU A 26 2.20 8.38 18.95
C LEU A 26 2.62 7.25 18.01
N ALA A 27 2.32 6.00 18.38
CA ALA A 27 2.41 4.90 17.44
C ALA A 27 1.44 5.25 16.32
N ALA A 28 1.96 5.55 15.12
CA ALA A 28 1.14 5.71 13.94
C ALA A 28 0.39 4.39 13.76
N GLN A 29 -0.91 4.41 14.00
CA GLN A 29 -1.76 3.27 13.71
C GLN A 29 -1.77 3.12 12.20
N ALA A 30 -1.21 2.03 11.69
CA ALA A 30 -1.35 1.71 10.27
C ALA A 30 -2.83 1.51 9.99
N ASP A 31 -3.35 2.23 8.99
CA ASP A 31 -4.73 2.04 8.57
C ASP A 31 -4.91 0.58 8.13
N PRO A 32 -5.98 -0.09 8.60
CA PRO A 32 -6.20 -1.48 8.23
C PRO A 32 -6.39 -1.58 6.72
N ASN A 33 -5.79 -2.61 6.12
CA ASN A 33 -6.06 -2.94 4.73
C ASN A 33 -7.55 -3.27 4.59
N LEU A 34 -8.25 -2.60 3.68
CA LEU A 34 -9.68 -2.78 3.46
C LEU A 34 -10.00 -4.04 2.66
N VAL A 35 -9.00 -4.68 2.06
CA VAL A 35 -9.12 -6.01 1.44
C VAL A 35 -8.56 -7.10 2.34
N ASN A 36 -9.20 -8.26 2.31
CA ASN A 36 -8.80 -9.46 3.01
C ASN A 36 -7.86 -10.30 2.13
N ASN A 37 -6.85 -10.90 2.76
CA ASN A 37 -5.91 -11.81 2.11
C ASN A 37 -5.30 -11.21 0.83
N GLY A 38 -4.90 -9.94 0.89
CA GLY A 38 -4.29 -9.24 -0.25
C GLY A 38 -2.85 -9.70 -0.54
N ASP A 39 -2.20 -10.34 0.43
CA ASP A 39 -0.86 -10.93 0.36
C ASP A 39 -0.89 -12.45 0.15
N PHE A 40 -2.08 -13.04 -0.02
CA PHE A 40 -2.30 -14.47 -0.24
C PHE A 40 -1.58 -15.40 0.75
N ALA A 41 -1.30 -14.92 1.98
CA ALA A 41 -0.43 -15.58 2.94
C ALA A 41 -0.97 -16.95 3.39
N ASP A 42 -2.30 -17.15 3.34
CA ASP A 42 -2.94 -18.41 3.67
C ASP A 42 -2.79 -19.51 2.60
N GLY A 43 -2.17 -19.20 1.46
CA GLY A 43 -1.94 -20.14 0.36
C GLY A 43 -3.19 -20.41 -0.49
N THR A 44 -4.23 -19.58 -0.35
CA THR A 44 -5.50 -19.72 -1.07
C THR A 44 -5.99 -18.38 -1.63
N LEU A 45 -7.01 -18.42 -2.49
CA LEU A 45 -7.71 -17.22 -2.96
C LEU A 45 -8.86 -16.81 -2.02
N SER A 46 -8.77 -17.11 -0.72
CA SER A 46 -9.83 -16.79 0.25
C SER A 46 -10.17 -15.29 0.20
N GLY A 47 -11.46 -14.98 0.12
CA GLY A 47 -11.97 -13.61 -0.03
C GLY A 47 -11.94 -13.06 -1.47
N TRP A 48 -11.23 -13.70 -2.39
CA TRP A 48 -11.15 -13.28 -3.79
C TRP A 48 -12.06 -14.14 -4.68
N SER A 49 -12.73 -13.48 -5.63
CA SER A 49 -13.47 -14.13 -6.70
C SER A 49 -12.72 -13.97 -8.03
N THR A 50 -12.67 -15.05 -8.82
CA THR A 50 -12.14 -15.00 -10.18
C THR A 50 -13.24 -14.63 -11.17
N TYR A 51 -12.85 -14.02 -12.28
CA TYR A 51 -13.75 -13.75 -13.40
C TYR A 51 -12.99 -13.81 -14.72
N THR A 52 -13.71 -13.96 -15.82
CA THR A 52 -13.16 -13.89 -17.19
C THR A 52 -13.72 -12.68 -17.92
N THR A 53 -12.94 -12.14 -18.86
CA THR A 53 -13.43 -11.13 -19.80
C THR A 53 -14.18 -11.80 -20.95
N VAL A 54 -14.78 -11.00 -21.84
CA VAL A 54 -15.32 -11.52 -23.11
C VAL A 54 -14.18 -12.13 -23.91
N ASN A 55 -14.39 -13.33 -24.48
CA ASN A 55 -13.35 -14.16 -25.11
C ASN A 55 -12.19 -14.51 -24.15
N GLY A 56 -12.37 -14.37 -22.85
CA GLY A 56 -11.35 -14.63 -21.85
C GLY A 56 -11.40 -16.04 -21.28
N ASP A 57 -10.23 -16.58 -20.99
CA ASP A 57 -10.03 -17.80 -20.22
C ASP A 57 -9.02 -17.52 -19.10
N LEU A 58 -9.20 -18.20 -17.97
CA LEU A 58 -8.42 -17.97 -16.76
C LEU A 58 -8.36 -19.22 -15.91
N ILE A 59 -7.14 -19.61 -15.57
CA ILE A 59 -6.84 -20.52 -14.46
C ILE A 59 -6.18 -19.70 -13.36
N ALA A 60 -6.68 -19.82 -12.14
CA ALA A 60 -6.14 -19.11 -10.98
C ALA A 60 -5.81 -20.09 -9.85
N SER A 61 -4.68 -19.87 -9.20
CA SER A 61 -4.23 -20.59 -8.02
C SER A 61 -3.38 -19.66 -7.14
N VAL A 62 -2.83 -20.18 -6.04
CA VAL A 62 -1.78 -19.49 -5.27
C VAL A 62 -0.53 -20.35 -5.28
N SER A 63 0.62 -19.74 -5.52
CA SER A 63 1.91 -20.42 -5.43
C SER A 63 3.03 -19.45 -5.02
N PRO A 64 4.12 -19.96 -4.41
CA PRO A 64 5.26 -19.11 -4.07
C PRO A 64 5.90 -18.46 -5.30
N PHE A 65 6.08 -17.14 -5.28
CA PHE A 65 6.79 -16.38 -6.31
C PHE A 65 7.43 -15.11 -5.71
N ASP A 66 8.46 -14.57 -6.37
CA ASP A 66 9.07 -13.28 -5.99
C ASP A 66 8.55 -12.17 -6.92
N THR A 67 7.41 -11.60 -6.56
CA THR A 67 6.67 -10.62 -7.37
C THR A 67 7.36 -9.26 -7.39
N ALA A 68 7.99 -8.84 -6.28
CA ALA A 68 8.58 -7.51 -6.12
C ALA A 68 10.12 -7.47 -6.21
N GLY A 69 10.79 -8.62 -6.33
CA GLY A 69 12.26 -8.69 -6.30
C GLY A 69 12.85 -8.62 -4.88
N SER A 70 12.01 -8.77 -3.84
CA SER A 70 12.37 -8.63 -2.43
C SER A 70 12.37 -9.98 -1.68
N GLY A 71 12.00 -11.07 -2.35
CA GLY A 71 11.95 -12.41 -1.76
C GLY A 71 10.68 -13.15 -2.15
N THR A 72 10.67 -14.46 -1.93
CA THR A 72 9.52 -15.31 -2.28
C THR A 72 8.43 -15.27 -1.20
N SER A 73 7.22 -14.94 -1.60
CA SER A 73 5.97 -15.00 -0.83
C SER A 73 4.92 -15.80 -1.60
N ASN A 74 3.80 -16.16 -0.97
CA ASN A 74 2.66 -16.69 -1.69
C ASN A 74 2.08 -15.58 -2.56
N ALA A 75 1.88 -15.84 -3.86
CA ALA A 75 1.25 -14.90 -4.77
C ALA A 75 0.10 -15.59 -5.49
N ALA A 76 -0.92 -14.83 -5.87
CA ALA A 76 -1.93 -15.35 -6.78
C ALA A 76 -1.32 -15.54 -8.16
N THR A 77 -1.42 -16.75 -8.69
CA THR A 77 -0.92 -17.15 -10.00
C THR A 77 -2.07 -17.27 -10.98
N LEU A 78 -1.96 -16.54 -12.08
CA LEU A 78 -2.97 -16.39 -13.11
C LEU A 78 -2.40 -16.84 -14.46
N VAL A 79 -3.01 -17.85 -15.05
CA VAL A 79 -2.74 -18.26 -16.44
C VAL A 79 -3.96 -17.83 -17.25
N GLY A 80 -3.83 -16.66 -17.89
CA GLY A 80 -4.93 -16.02 -18.62
C GLY A 80 -4.60 -15.76 -20.09
N GLY A 81 -5.65 -15.62 -20.89
CA GLY A 81 -5.56 -15.20 -22.29
C GLY A 81 -6.89 -15.35 -23.01
N GLN A 82 -6.85 -15.31 -24.34
CA GLN A 82 -8.05 -15.50 -25.14
C GLN A 82 -8.45 -16.98 -25.26
N THR A 83 -9.75 -17.28 -25.34
CA THR A 83 -10.24 -18.63 -25.70
C THR A 83 -9.97 -18.93 -27.18
N VAL A 84 -10.14 -17.93 -28.03
CA VAL A 84 -9.88 -17.98 -29.47
C VAL A 84 -8.92 -16.85 -29.83
N ALA A 85 -7.85 -17.18 -30.54
CA ALA A 85 -6.88 -16.21 -31.03
C ALA A 85 -7.58 -15.21 -31.96
N ASP A 86 -7.71 -13.98 -31.51
CA ASP A 86 -8.19 -12.84 -32.24
C ASP A 86 -7.19 -11.69 -32.04
N PHE A 87 -6.29 -11.56 -33.03
CA PHE A 87 -5.20 -10.57 -33.00
C PHE A 87 -5.67 -9.13 -33.24
N PHE A 88 -6.91 -8.96 -33.70
CA PHE A 88 -7.48 -7.64 -34.02
C PHE A 88 -8.65 -7.28 -33.09
N GLY A 89 -9.18 -8.27 -32.35
CA GLY A 89 -10.18 -8.08 -31.33
C GLY A 89 -9.61 -7.57 -30.00
N PRO A 90 -10.51 -7.32 -29.03
CA PRO A 90 -10.10 -6.93 -27.69
C PRO A 90 -9.28 -8.05 -27.02
N PHE A 91 -8.41 -7.65 -26.09
CA PHE A 91 -7.64 -8.62 -25.32
C PHE A 91 -8.57 -9.46 -24.43
N GLY A 92 -8.27 -10.76 -24.34
CA GLY A 92 -9.00 -11.72 -23.53
C GLY A 92 -8.20 -12.14 -22.31
N GLY A 93 -8.88 -12.58 -21.26
CA GLY A 93 -8.27 -13.13 -20.06
C GLY A 93 -9.25 -13.15 -18.90
N GLY A 94 -8.87 -12.53 -17.79
CA GLY A 94 -9.70 -12.49 -16.61
C GLY A 94 -9.04 -11.72 -15.48
N GLY A 95 -9.34 -12.07 -14.25
CA GLY A 95 -8.66 -11.48 -13.11
C GLY A 95 -9.20 -11.92 -11.77
N LEU A 96 -8.79 -11.17 -10.75
CA LEU A 96 -9.24 -11.29 -9.38
C LEU A 96 -10.12 -10.09 -9.02
N SER A 97 -11.14 -10.34 -8.20
CA SER A 97 -12.05 -9.30 -7.70
C SER A 97 -12.39 -9.51 -6.24
N GLN A 98 -12.54 -8.42 -5.51
CA GLN A 98 -12.99 -8.42 -4.13
C GLN A 98 -13.79 -7.14 -3.84
N SER A 99 -14.90 -7.28 -3.13
CA SER A 99 -15.64 -6.13 -2.64
C SER A 99 -15.05 -5.64 -1.31
N PHE A 100 -14.97 -4.33 -1.13
CA PHE A 100 -14.55 -3.69 0.12
C PHE A 100 -15.50 -2.54 0.48
N THR A 101 -15.53 -2.15 1.75
CA THR A 101 -16.32 -0.99 2.20
C THR A 101 -15.41 0.18 2.52
N ALA A 102 -15.66 1.33 1.90
CA ALA A 102 -14.96 2.57 2.17
C ALA A 102 -15.81 3.51 3.04
N SER A 103 -15.17 4.25 3.95
CA SER A 103 -15.80 5.39 4.66
C SER A 103 -15.94 6.64 3.78
N GLY A 104 -15.44 6.58 2.54
CA GLY A 104 -15.30 7.70 1.63
C GLY A 104 -14.01 8.48 1.82
N GLY A 105 -13.67 9.32 0.84
CA GLY A 105 -12.44 10.12 0.80
C GLY A 105 -11.36 9.49 -0.08
N ASN A 106 -10.14 10.00 0.05
CA ASN A 106 -9.00 9.53 -0.73
C ASN A 106 -8.51 8.19 -0.18
N LEU A 107 -8.41 7.19 -1.04
CA LEU A 107 -7.79 5.91 -0.75
C LEU A 107 -6.50 5.76 -1.56
N GLN A 108 -5.49 5.15 -0.94
CA GLN A 108 -4.30 4.66 -1.62
C GLN A 108 -4.50 3.17 -1.91
N ILE A 109 -4.30 2.81 -3.17
CA ILE A 109 -4.49 1.45 -3.67
C ILE A 109 -3.22 1.02 -4.39
N SER A 110 -2.74 -0.19 -4.11
CA SER A 110 -1.59 -0.76 -4.82
C SER A 110 -1.65 -2.28 -4.92
N ALA A 111 -0.91 -2.83 -5.88
CA ALA A 111 -0.64 -4.25 -6.01
C ALA A 111 0.71 -4.47 -6.68
N ASP A 112 1.49 -5.44 -6.19
CA ASP A 112 2.67 -5.91 -6.91
C ASP A 112 2.23 -6.90 -7.99
N VAL A 113 2.78 -6.75 -9.19
CA VAL A 113 2.47 -7.60 -10.34
C VAL A 113 3.73 -8.09 -11.02
N ALA A 114 3.67 -9.31 -11.56
CA ALA A 114 4.75 -9.83 -12.35
C ALA A 114 4.25 -10.79 -13.43
N THR A 115 5.04 -10.97 -14.48
CA THR A 115 4.82 -12.02 -15.47
C THR A 115 6.11 -12.81 -15.67
N GLN A 116 5.98 -14.12 -15.79
CA GLN A 116 7.08 -15.03 -16.07
C GLN A 116 6.71 -15.94 -17.22
N TYR A 117 7.69 -16.20 -18.09
CA TYR A 117 7.55 -17.19 -19.14
C TYR A 117 8.56 -18.32 -18.99
N THR A 118 8.08 -19.57 -18.93
CA THR A 118 8.91 -20.77 -18.70
C THR A 118 8.98 -21.70 -19.91
N GLY A 119 8.36 -21.33 -21.04
CA GLY A 119 8.41 -22.13 -22.26
C GLY A 119 9.71 -21.93 -23.04
N SER A 120 9.88 -22.63 -24.17
CA SER A 120 11.15 -22.66 -24.92
C SER A 120 11.35 -21.52 -25.94
N PHE A 121 10.33 -20.71 -26.23
CA PHE A 121 10.37 -19.65 -27.25
C PHE A 121 9.83 -18.33 -26.71
N SER A 122 10.15 -17.19 -27.30
CA SER A 122 9.56 -15.93 -26.83
C SER A 122 8.03 -15.92 -26.97
N ASN A 123 7.30 -15.30 -26.03
CA ASN A 123 5.85 -15.16 -26.08
C ASN A 123 5.42 -13.71 -25.83
N SER A 124 4.15 -13.36 -26.04
CA SER A 124 3.63 -12.06 -25.61
C SER A 124 3.22 -12.11 -24.15
N ALA A 125 3.75 -11.19 -23.37
CA ALA A 125 3.37 -10.94 -21.98
C ALA A 125 1.93 -10.40 -21.86
N ALA A 126 1.46 -10.22 -20.62
CA ALA A 126 0.14 -9.72 -20.31
C ALA A 126 0.09 -8.21 -20.05
N LEU A 127 -1.09 -7.64 -20.25
CA LEU A 127 -1.48 -6.33 -19.72
C LEU A 127 -2.12 -6.54 -18.34
N PHE A 128 -1.60 -5.85 -17.34
CA PHE A 128 -2.19 -5.76 -16.01
C PHE A 128 -2.92 -4.43 -15.85
N GLU A 129 -4.10 -4.46 -15.26
CA GLU A 129 -4.89 -3.26 -14.95
C GLU A 129 -5.42 -3.32 -13.52
N LEU A 130 -5.26 -2.23 -12.78
CA LEU A 130 -5.86 -2.01 -11.48
C LEU A 130 -7.16 -1.23 -11.68
N LEU A 131 -8.30 -1.79 -11.26
CA LEU A 131 -9.60 -1.17 -11.43
C LEU A 131 -10.37 -1.05 -10.12
N VAL A 132 -11.13 0.03 -9.99
CA VAL A 132 -12.18 0.16 -8.98
C VAL A 132 -13.48 0.52 -9.66
N ASP A 133 -14.54 -0.23 -9.38
CA ASP A 133 -15.88 -0.05 -9.96
C ASP A 133 -15.88 -0.01 -11.51
N GLY A 134 -14.94 -0.73 -12.12
CA GLY A 134 -14.77 -0.81 -13.58
C GLY A 134 -13.95 0.34 -14.19
N VAL A 135 -13.48 1.29 -13.39
CA VAL A 135 -12.58 2.37 -13.84
C VAL A 135 -11.13 1.92 -13.66
N VAL A 136 -10.33 1.95 -14.73
CA VAL A 136 -8.89 1.70 -14.67
C VAL A 136 -8.21 2.87 -13.96
N LEU A 137 -7.48 2.57 -12.88
CA LEU A 137 -6.72 3.53 -12.10
C LEU A 137 -5.25 3.55 -12.49
N ASP A 138 -4.70 2.37 -12.81
CA ASP A 138 -3.32 2.20 -13.25
C ASP A 138 -3.18 0.93 -14.11
N SER A 139 -2.11 0.86 -14.91
CA SER A 139 -1.88 -0.26 -15.82
C SER A 139 -0.39 -0.51 -16.08
N PHE A 140 -0.03 -1.79 -16.22
CA PHE A 140 1.30 -2.23 -16.62
C PHE A 140 1.20 -3.13 -17.86
N ASP A 141 1.62 -2.61 -19.02
CA ASP A 141 1.76 -3.41 -20.24
C ASP A 141 3.13 -4.10 -20.24
N ALA A 142 3.18 -5.32 -19.71
CA ALA A 142 4.40 -6.10 -19.69
C ALA A 142 4.86 -6.48 -21.11
N ALA A 143 4.03 -6.38 -22.14
CA ALA A 143 4.40 -6.63 -23.53
C ALA A 143 4.96 -5.39 -24.25
N ALA A 144 4.92 -4.20 -23.63
CA ALA A 144 5.44 -2.97 -24.23
C ALA A 144 6.95 -3.04 -24.54
N ALA A 145 7.71 -3.83 -23.78
CA ALA A 145 9.13 -4.11 -24.03
C ALA A 145 9.37 -5.21 -25.09
N GLY A 146 8.34 -5.63 -25.82
CA GLY A 146 8.36 -6.71 -26.80
C GLY A 146 8.02 -8.08 -26.20
N ASN A 147 8.32 -9.15 -26.93
CA ASN A 147 8.07 -10.51 -26.43
C ASN A 147 8.89 -10.79 -25.16
N ILE A 148 8.32 -11.57 -24.24
CA ILE A 148 9.01 -12.11 -23.07
C ILE A 148 9.77 -13.38 -23.45
N ALA A 149 11.06 -13.44 -23.11
CA ALA A 149 11.93 -14.57 -23.39
C ALA A 149 11.74 -15.72 -22.39
N SER A 150 12.28 -16.89 -22.73
CA SER A 150 12.34 -18.04 -21.82
C SER A 150 13.11 -17.70 -20.55
N GLY A 151 12.50 -17.94 -19.39
CA GLY A 151 13.05 -17.65 -18.07
C GLY A 151 13.00 -16.17 -17.67
N GLU A 152 12.56 -15.28 -18.56
CA GLU A 152 12.45 -13.86 -18.25
C GLU A 152 11.29 -13.60 -17.28
N VAL A 153 11.52 -12.66 -16.37
CA VAL A 153 10.52 -12.14 -15.44
C VAL A 153 10.44 -10.64 -15.61
N ARG A 154 9.23 -10.11 -15.78
CA ARG A 154 8.95 -8.66 -15.75
C ARG A 154 8.08 -8.36 -14.55
N ARG A 155 8.43 -7.30 -13.81
CA ARG A 155 7.78 -6.91 -12.55
C ARG A 155 7.38 -5.45 -12.63
N ASP A 156 6.31 -5.10 -11.94
CA ASP A 156 5.91 -3.72 -11.69
C ASP A 156 5.06 -3.63 -10.42
N THR A 157 4.78 -2.41 -9.96
CA THR A 157 3.81 -2.13 -8.91
C THR A 157 2.74 -1.21 -9.48
N LEU A 158 1.49 -1.69 -9.50
CA LEU A 158 0.34 -0.85 -9.81
C LEU A 158 0.02 0.01 -8.59
N GLY A 159 -0.27 1.29 -8.79
CA GLY A 159 -0.51 2.22 -7.70
C GLY A 159 -1.34 3.43 -8.09
N ALA A 160 -2.35 3.74 -7.28
CA ALA A 160 -3.15 4.94 -7.48
C ALA A 160 -3.66 5.53 -6.15
N VAL A 161 -3.92 6.84 -6.17
CA VAL A 161 -4.75 7.50 -5.16
C VAL A 161 -6.04 7.94 -5.81
N THR A 162 -7.17 7.51 -5.28
CA THR A 162 -8.50 7.84 -5.83
C THR A 162 -9.48 8.24 -4.73
N SER A 163 -10.40 9.16 -5.05
CA SER A 163 -11.46 9.57 -4.12
C SER A 163 -12.70 8.73 -4.36
N LEU A 164 -13.13 7.98 -3.35
CA LEU A 164 -14.36 7.20 -3.40
C LEU A 164 -15.43 7.80 -2.50
N ALA A 165 -16.70 7.57 -2.85
CA ALA A 165 -17.81 7.83 -1.94
C ALA A 165 -17.77 6.83 -0.76
N ALA A 166 -18.52 7.11 0.31
CA ALA A 166 -18.76 6.09 1.32
C ALA A 166 -19.65 4.99 0.76
N GLY A 167 -19.31 3.72 0.98
CA GLY A 167 -20.10 2.59 0.48
C GLY A 167 -19.28 1.36 0.11
N SER A 168 -19.95 0.43 -0.57
CA SER A 168 -19.33 -0.79 -1.11
C SER A 168 -18.77 -0.53 -2.50
N HIS A 169 -17.53 -0.96 -2.72
CA HIS A 169 -16.79 -0.83 -3.97
C HIS A 169 -16.23 -2.19 -4.38
N VAL A 170 -15.95 -2.35 -5.68
CA VAL A 170 -15.32 -3.56 -6.21
C VAL A 170 -13.93 -3.23 -6.72
N LEU A 171 -12.92 -3.79 -6.06
CA LEU A 171 -11.54 -3.82 -6.56
C LEU A 171 -11.41 -4.95 -7.58
N ARG A 172 -10.70 -4.71 -8.68
CA ARG A 172 -10.28 -5.74 -9.62
C ARG A 172 -8.81 -5.57 -10.01
N ILE A 173 -8.11 -6.70 -10.10
CA ILE A 173 -6.84 -6.81 -10.82
C ILE A 173 -7.12 -7.63 -12.06
N GLN A 174 -7.07 -6.99 -13.23
CA GLN A 174 -7.34 -7.62 -14.51
C GLN A 174 -6.02 -7.97 -15.21
N VAL A 175 -6.00 -9.15 -15.85
CA VAL A 175 -4.89 -9.65 -16.64
C VAL A 175 -5.41 -10.10 -18.00
N THR A 176 -5.00 -9.41 -19.06
CA THR A 176 -5.48 -9.69 -20.43
C THR A 176 -4.34 -9.80 -21.43
N ARG A 177 -4.59 -10.53 -22.52
CA ARG A 177 -3.63 -10.77 -23.61
C ARG A 177 -4.34 -10.78 -24.97
N GLY A 178 -3.64 -10.35 -26.01
CA GLY A 178 -4.06 -10.53 -27.41
C GLY A 178 -3.83 -11.94 -27.98
N PHE A 179 -3.50 -12.91 -27.12
CA PHE A 179 -3.10 -14.27 -27.48
C PHE A 179 -3.84 -15.29 -26.62
N ARG A 180 -3.91 -16.53 -27.09
CA ARG A 180 -4.55 -17.63 -26.34
C ARG A 180 -3.88 -17.88 -25.00
N THR A 181 -4.66 -18.40 -24.05
CA THR A 181 -4.15 -18.94 -22.79
C THR A 181 -3.00 -19.90 -23.06
N HIS A 182 -1.90 -19.76 -22.32
CA HIS A 182 -0.67 -20.52 -22.56
C HIS A 182 -0.09 -21.02 -21.23
N ALA A 183 0.00 -22.34 -21.07
CA ALA A 183 0.34 -22.99 -19.80
C ALA A 183 1.73 -22.66 -19.23
N SER A 184 2.64 -22.12 -20.04
CA SER A 184 3.98 -21.69 -19.62
C SER A 184 4.12 -20.18 -19.40
N LEU A 185 3.02 -19.42 -19.45
CA LEU A 185 3.02 -17.99 -19.18
C LEU A 185 2.18 -17.73 -17.93
N PHE A 186 2.87 -17.32 -16.87
CA PHE A 186 2.29 -17.11 -15.55
C PHE A 186 2.29 -15.62 -15.24
N ASN A 187 1.20 -15.17 -14.64
CA ASN A 187 1.04 -13.80 -14.18
C ASN A 187 0.80 -13.85 -12.68
N TYR A 188 1.46 -13.00 -11.93
CA TYR A 188 1.46 -13.01 -10.48
C TYR A 188 0.91 -11.69 -9.97
N VAL A 189 0.12 -11.78 -8.90
CA VAL A 189 -0.40 -10.64 -8.16
C VAL A 189 -0.11 -10.90 -6.68
N ASP A 190 0.43 -9.92 -5.98
CA ASP A 190 0.73 -9.99 -4.56
C ASP A 190 0.60 -8.60 -3.90
N ASN A 191 0.63 -8.56 -2.57
CA ASN A 191 0.63 -7.35 -1.75
C ASN A 191 -0.45 -6.34 -2.16
N VAL A 192 -1.68 -6.83 -2.37
CA VAL A 192 -2.81 -5.97 -2.71
C VAL A 192 -3.25 -5.19 -1.47
N VAL A 193 -3.15 -3.87 -1.56
CA VAL A 193 -3.44 -2.96 -0.44
C VAL A 193 -4.45 -1.92 -0.87
N VAL A 194 -5.47 -1.72 -0.03
CA VAL A 194 -6.41 -0.60 -0.08
C VAL A 194 -6.43 0.02 1.30
N THR A 195 -5.96 1.26 1.42
CA THR A 195 -5.91 1.99 2.71
C THR A 195 -6.39 3.41 2.53
N ALA A 196 -6.76 4.08 3.62
CA ALA A 196 -6.99 5.51 3.57
C ALA A 196 -5.70 6.21 3.15
N ALA A 197 -5.79 7.16 2.21
CA ALA A 197 -4.63 7.96 1.85
C ALA A 197 -4.34 8.89 3.04
N VAL A 198 -3.23 8.63 3.73
CA VAL A 198 -2.77 9.51 4.79
C VAL A 198 -2.45 10.87 4.17
N ALA A 199 -3.19 11.90 4.57
CA ALA A 199 -2.77 13.26 4.33
C ALA A 199 -1.39 13.41 4.99
N SER A 200 -0.39 13.89 4.24
CA SER A 200 0.94 14.17 4.81
C SER A 200 0.73 14.95 6.10
N PRO A 201 1.33 14.54 7.24
CA PRO A 201 1.07 15.16 8.52
C PRO A 201 1.35 16.64 8.37
N VAL A 202 0.29 17.45 8.34
CA VAL A 202 0.42 18.90 8.41
C VAL A 202 1.06 19.14 9.77
N PRO A 203 2.25 19.78 9.84
CA PRO A 203 2.95 19.95 11.11
C PRO A 203 2.00 20.53 12.14
N GLU A 204 1.67 19.72 13.14
CA GLU A 204 0.65 20.12 14.10
C GLU A 204 1.11 21.36 14.89
N PRO A 205 0.16 22.14 15.45
CA PRO A 205 0.42 23.39 16.17
C PRO A 205 1.39 23.25 17.35
N SER A 206 1.80 22.04 17.74
CA SER A 206 2.85 21.82 18.73
C SER A 206 4.16 22.52 18.36
N SER A 207 4.48 22.67 17.08
CA SER A 207 5.59 23.51 16.61
C SER A 207 5.37 25.00 16.92
N LEU A 208 4.13 25.50 16.80
CA LEU A 208 3.75 26.86 17.21
C LEU A 208 3.72 27.03 18.73
N VAL A 209 3.31 26.00 19.48
CA VAL A 209 3.33 26.01 20.94
C VAL A 209 4.77 25.99 21.45
N LEU A 210 5.65 25.16 20.87
CA LEU A 210 7.07 25.11 21.25
C LEU A 210 7.80 26.40 20.86
N ALA A 211 7.49 26.96 19.68
CA ALA A 211 7.99 28.28 19.28
C ALA A 211 7.46 29.38 20.23
N GLY A 212 6.18 29.34 20.58
CA GLY A 212 5.55 30.27 21.52
C GLY A 212 6.15 30.19 22.92
N LEU A 213 6.41 28.98 23.43
CA LEU A 213 7.09 28.75 24.71
C LEU A 213 8.56 29.17 24.67
N GLY A 214 9.24 28.95 23.55
CA GLY A 214 10.61 29.43 23.32
C GLY A 214 10.71 30.95 23.37
N VAL A 215 9.78 31.65 22.72
CA VAL A 215 9.67 33.12 22.77
C VAL A 215 9.33 33.60 24.17
N ALA A 216 8.36 32.98 24.85
CA ALA A 216 7.99 33.34 26.22
C ALA A 216 9.16 33.19 27.21
N ALA A 217 9.95 32.11 27.08
CA ALA A 217 11.14 31.89 27.88
C ALA A 217 12.25 32.93 27.61
N LEU A 218 12.46 33.32 26.35
CA LEU A 218 13.39 34.39 25.97
C LEU A 218 12.96 35.74 26.57
N VAL A 219 11.68 36.09 26.49
CA VAL A 219 11.14 37.33 27.07
C VAL A 219 11.28 37.33 28.59
N ALA A 220 10.94 36.23 29.28
CA ALA A 220 11.10 36.10 30.73
C ALA A 220 12.57 36.27 31.16
N ARG A 221 13.52 35.70 30.40
CA ARG A 221 14.96 35.82 30.67
C ARG A 221 15.48 37.26 30.56
N THR A 222 14.96 38.05 29.63
CA THR A 222 15.38 39.45 29.47
C THR A 222 14.86 40.38 30.56
N ARG A 223 13.68 40.09 31.14
CA ARG A 223 13.08 40.91 32.21
C ARG A 223 13.73 40.72 33.58
N GLY A 224 14.30 39.56 33.88
CA GLY A 224 14.98 39.29 35.16
C GLY A 224 16.39 39.87 35.30
N ARG A 225 16.90 40.62 34.31
CA ARG A 225 18.25 41.23 34.30
C ARG A 225 18.27 42.74 34.55
N ARG A 226 17.12 43.35 34.81
CA ARG A 226 16.98 44.74 35.26
C ARG A 226 16.64 44.75 36.73
#